data_AF-Q6Q175-F1
#
_entry.id   AF-Q6Q175-F1
#
_cell.length_a   1.000
_cell.length_b   1.000
_cell.length_c   1.000
_cell.angle_alpha   90.00
_cell.angle_beta   90.00
_cell.angle_gamma   90.00
#
_symmetry.space_group_name_H-M   'P 1'
#
loop_
_entity.id
_entity.type
_entity.pdbx_description
1 polymer ?
#
loop_
_entity_poly.entity_id
_entity_poly.type
_entity_poly.pdbx_seq_one_letter_code
_entity_poly.pdbx_strand_id
1 'polypeptide(L)'
;PATIILRALNYTTEQILDLFFEKVVFEIRDNKLQMELIPERLRGETASFDIEANGKVYVEKGRRITARHIRQLEKDDIKHIEVPVEYIAGKVVSKDYVDESTGELICAANMELSL
;
A
#
# COMPACT_ATOMS: atom_id res chain seq x y z
N PRO A 1 18.72 -17.51 9.51
CA PRO A 1 18.06 -16.28 8.98
C PRO A 1 19.10 -15.19 8.70
N ALA A 2 19.13 -14.63 7.49
CA ALA A 2 20.13 -13.62 7.10
C ALA A 2 19.99 -12.30 7.89
N THR A 3 18.78 -11.96 8.36
CA THR A 3 18.48 -10.72 9.10
C THR A 3 19.14 -10.64 10.49
N ILE A 4 19.69 -11.74 11.02
CA ILE A 4 20.35 -11.75 12.34
C ILE A 4 21.58 -10.83 12.40
N ILE A 5 22.31 -10.70 11.28
CA ILE A 5 23.49 -9.82 11.20
C ILE A 5 23.09 -8.34 11.29
N LEU A 6 21.97 -7.96 10.66
CA LEU A 6 21.46 -6.61 10.70
C LEU A 6 21.00 -6.24 12.11
N ARG A 7 20.34 -7.18 12.80
CA ARG A 7 20.00 -7.01 14.21
C ARG A 7 21.25 -6.83 15.09
N ALA A 8 22.32 -7.58 14.82
CA ALA A 8 23.60 -7.42 15.53
C ALA A 8 24.29 -6.07 15.23
N LEU A 9 24.06 -5.50 14.05
CA LEU A 9 24.44 -4.13 13.69
C LEU A 9 23.48 -3.06 14.24
N ASN A 10 22.62 -3.44 15.18
CA ASN A 10 21.66 -2.57 15.87
C ASN A 10 20.56 -1.99 14.97
N TYR A 11 20.22 -2.68 13.88
CA TYR A 11 19.05 -2.33 13.06
C TYR A 11 17.76 -2.90 13.67
N THR A 12 16.74 -2.05 13.76
CA THR A 12 15.37 -2.46 14.11
C THR A 12 14.69 -3.18 12.94
N THR A 13 13.57 -3.86 13.20
CA THR A 13 12.77 -4.48 12.13
C THR A 13 12.34 -3.45 11.09
N GLU A 14 11.88 -2.28 11.52
CA GLU A 14 11.47 -1.19 10.61
C GLU A 14 12.60 -0.72 9.72
N GLN A 15 13.80 -0.50 10.29
CA GLN A 15 14.95 -0.07 9.49
C GLN A 15 15.38 -1.14 8.49
N ILE A 16 15.28 -2.43 8.87
CA ILE A 16 15.53 -3.52 7.93
C ILE A 16 14.50 -3.46 6.80
N LEU A 17 13.21 -3.29 7.09
CA LEU A 17 12.18 -3.19 6.05
C LEU A 17 12.43 -1.99 5.13
N ASP A 18 12.80 -0.84 5.68
CA ASP A 18 13.09 0.39 4.95
C ASP A 18 14.30 0.27 4.00
N LEU A 19 15.27 -0.57 4.34
CA LEU A 19 16.44 -0.81 3.48
C LEU A 19 16.12 -1.68 2.26
N PHE A 20 15.17 -2.61 2.37
CA PHE A 20 14.94 -3.64 1.36
C PHE A 20 13.62 -3.52 0.62
N PHE A 21 12.66 -2.73 1.12
CA PHE A 21 11.34 -2.61 0.55
C PHE A 21 10.93 -1.16 0.34
N GLU A 22 10.29 -0.90 -0.79
CA GLU A 22 9.55 0.35 -0.96
C GLU A 22 8.21 0.27 -0.23
N LYS A 23 7.74 1.40 0.29
CA LYS A 23 6.46 1.48 0.99
C LYS A 23 5.33 1.82 0.03
N VAL A 24 4.16 1.25 0.32
CA VAL A 24 2.88 1.70 -0.23
C VAL A 24 2.16 2.39 0.93
N VAL A 25 1.81 3.65 0.74
CA VAL A 25 1.10 4.43 1.77
C VAL A 25 -0.39 4.22 1.57
N PHE A 26 -1.07 3.90 2.67
CA PHE A 26 -2.51 3.87 2.74
C PHE A 26 -2.98 4.94 3.72
N GLU A 27 -4.03 5.64 3.36
CA GLU A 27 -4.65 6.68 4.17
C GLU A 27 -6.12 6.32 4.40
N ILE A 28 -6.61 6.53 5.62
CA ILE A 28 -8.02 6.38 5.94
C ILE A 28 -8.58 7.79 6.09
N ARG A 29 -9.50 8.18 5.20
CA ARG A 29 -10.17 9.50 5.21
C ARG A 29 -11.65 9.30 4.93
N ASP A 30 -12.52 9.99 5.66
CA ASP A 30 -13.98 9.93 5.47
C ASP A 30 -14.55 8.49 5.46
N ASN A 31 -13.98 7.62 6.29
CA ASN A 31 -14.31 6.19 6.36
C ASN A 31 -14.08 5.42 5.03
N LYS A 32 -13.27 6.01 4.14
CA LYS A 32 -12.79 5.41 2.90
C LYS A 32 -11.30 5.16 3.02
N LEU A 33 -10.88 4.11 2.35
CA LEU A 33 -9.48 3.71 2.32
C LEU A 33 -8.88 4.16 0.99
N GLN A 34 -7.83 4.96 1.07
CA GLN A 34 -7.13 5.51 -0.08
C GLN A 34 -5.71 4.94 -0.13
N MET A 35 -5.24 4.62 -1.32
CA MET A 35 -3.87 4.20 -1.55
C MET A 35 -3.14 5.27 -2.35
N GLU A 36 -1.93 5.62 -1.91
CA GLU A 36 -1.00 6.43 -2.70
C GLU A 36 -0.59 5.64 -3.94
N LEU A 37 -0.95 6.18 -5.10
CA LEU A 37 -0.77 5.53 -6.38
C LEU A 37 0.55 5.95 -7.01
N ILE A 38 1.40 4.96 -7.27
CA ILE A 38 2.51 5.08 -8.22
C ILE A 38 2.11 4.33 -9.50
N PRO A 39 1.68 5.02 -10.57
CA PRO A 39 1.10 4.37 -11.76
C PRO A 39 1.99 3.29 -12.37
N GLU A 40 3.30 3.45 -12.30
CA GLU A 40 4.28 2.49 -12.81
C GLU A 40 4.22 1.13 -12.10
N ARG A 41 3.87 1.09 -10.80
CA ARG A 41 3.74 -0.16 -10.04
C ARG A 41 2.60 -1.04 -10.52
N LEU A 42 1.58 -0.45 -11.14
CA LEU A 42 0.43 -1.18 -11.67
C LEU A 42 0.72 -1.85 -13.03
N ARG A 43 1.91 -1.64 -13.61
CA ARG A 43 2.21 -2.10 -14.96
C ARG A 43 2.14 -3.62 -15.07
N GLY A 44 1.21 -4.09 -15.90
CA GLY A 44 1.07 -5.50 -16.22
C GLY A 44 0.21 -6.29 -15.25
N GLU A 45 -0.26 -5.66 -14.16
CA GLU A 45 -1.20 -6.27 -13.23
C GLU A 45 -2.63 -6.33 -13.81
N THR A 46 -3.46 -7.18 -13.22
CA THR A 46 -4.90 -7.22 -13.51
C THR A 46 -5.63 -6.53 -12.37
N ALA A 47 -6.49 -5.56 -12.69
CA ALA A 47 -7.21 -4.79 -11.68
C ALA A 47 -8.16 -5.72 -10.88
N SER A 48 -7.96 -5.82 -9.57
CA SER A 48 -8.83 -6.61 -8.68
C SER A 48 -10.12 -5.89 -8.29
N PHE A 49 -10.17 -4.58 -8.52
CA PHE A 49 -11.30 -3.67 -8.27
C PHE A 49 -11.31 -2.57 -9.35
N ASP A 50 -12.36 -1.74 -9.36
CA ASP A 50 -12.45 -0.60 -10.28
C ASP A 50 -11.48 0.49 -9.83
N ILE A 51 -10.52 0.85 -10.69
CA ILE A 51 -9.59 1.95 -10.44
C ILE A 51 -10.28 3.23 -10.86
N GLU A 52 -10.86 3.92 -9.89
CA GLU A 52 -11.50 5.22 -10.08
C GLU A 52 -10.79 6.32 -9.29
N ALA A 53 -10.82 7.52 -9.86
CA ALA A 53 -10.41 8.74 -9.16
C ALA A 53 -11.21 9.92 -9.71
N ASN A 54 -11.59 10.84 -8.82
CA ASN A 54 -12.34 12.07 -9.18
C ASN A 54 -13.64 11.78 -9.96
N GLY A 55 -14.33 10.68 -9.66
CA GLY A 55 -15.59 10.27 -10.32
C GLY A 55 -15.41 9.71 -11.75
N LYS A 56 -14.17 9.45 -12.17
CA LYS A 56 -13.84 8.83 -13.46
C LYS A 56 -13.20 7.46 -13.23
N VAL A 57 -13.74 6.45 -13.88
CA VAL A 57 -13.17 5.09 -13.90
C VAL A 57 -12.07 5.02 -14.97
N TYR A 58 -10.85 4.70 -14.57
CA TYR A 58 -9.70 4.54 -15.47
C TYR A 58 -9.55 3.09 -15.93
N VAL A 59 -9.75 2.14 -15.02
CA VAL A 59 -9.65 0.71 -15.31
C VAL A 59 -10.78 -0.02 -14.60
N GLU A 60 -11.59 -0.74 -15.35
CA GLU A 60 -12.60 -1.64 -14.79
C GLU A 60 -11.95 -2.89 -14.19
N LYS A 61 -12.58 -3.42 -13.15
CA LYS A 61 -12.24 -4.68 -12.50
C LYS A 61 -12.09 -5.81 -13.52
N GLY A 62 -11.06 -6.63 -13.34
CA GLY A 62 -10.74 -7.77 -14.20
C GLY A 62 -10.02 -7.42 -15.50
N ARG A 63 -9.84 -6.13 -15.82
CA ARG A 63 -9.06 -5.73 -16.99
C ARG A 63 -7.57 -5.66 -16.66
N ARG A 64 -6.75 -6.03 -17.64
CA ARG A 64 -5.30 -5.86 -17.57
C ARG A 64 -4.93 -4.39 -17.66
N ILE A 65 -4.06 -3.93 -16.77
CA ILE A 65 -3.58 -2.55 -16.73
C ILE A 65 -2.55 -2.39 -17.84
N THR A 66 -2.87 -1.53 -18.81
CA THR A 66 -2.04 -1.28 -19.99
C THR A 66 -1.26 0.02 -19.83
N ALA A 67 -0.21 0.21 -20.64
CA ALA A 67 0.52 1.48 -20.70
C ALA A 67 -0.36 2.69 -21.04
N ARG A 68 -1.51 2.48 -21.69
CA ARG A 68 -2.50 3.54 -21.95
C ARG A 68 -3.17 4.01 -20.65
N HIS A 69 -3.54 3.10 -19.76
CA HIS A 69 -4.17 3.44 -18.47
C HIS A 69 -3.17 4.19 -17.58
N ILE A 70 -1.91 3.74 -17.53
CA ILE A 70 -0.83 4.39 -16.78
C ILE A 70 -0.65 5.84 -17.24
N ARG A 71 -0.53 6.07 -18.55
CA ARG A 71 -0.41 7.43 -19.10
C ARG A 71 -1.62 8.32 -18.81
N GLN A 72 -2.82 7.75 -18.71
CA GLN A 72 -4.02 8.52 -18.35
C GLN A 72 -4.00 8.93 -16.87
N LEU A 73 -3.60 8.01 -15.98
CA LEU A 73 -3.45 8.29 -14.55
C LEU A 73 -2.37 9.36 -14.29
N GLU A 74 -1.24 9.26 -14.99
CA GLU A 74 -0.16 10.26 -14.92
C GLU A 74 -0.60 11.62 -15.48
N LYS A 75 -1.30 11.63 -16.62
CA LYS A 75 -1.78 12.88 -17.25
C LYS A 75 -2.78 13.62 -16.38
N ASP A 76 -3.64 12.87 -15.68
CA ASP A 76 -4.67 13.43 -14.81
C ASP A 76 -4.13 13.68 -13.37
N ASP A 77 -2.81 13.53 -13.15
CA ASP A 77 -2.06 13.69 -11.88
C ASP A 77 -2.71 12.95 -10.69
N ILE A 78 -3.15 11.71 -10.95
CA ILE A 78 -3.82 10.89 -9.95
C ILE A 78 -2.79 10.32 -8.98
N LYS A 79 -2.75 10.89 -7.79
CA LYS A 79 -1.86 10.47 -6.69
C LYS A 79 -2.52 9.52 -5.68
N HIS A 80 -3.85 9.50 -5.62
CA HIS A 80 -4.59 8.68 -4.67
C HIS A 80 -5.73 7.98 -5.39
N ILE A 81 -5.99 6.73 -5.04
CA ILE A 81 -7.15 5.97 -5.49
C ILE A 81 -7.87 5.35 -4.31
N GLU A 82 -9.19 5.23 -4.40
CA GLU A 82 -9.97 4.50 -3.42
C GLU A 82 -9.78 2.99 -3.63
N VAL A 83 -9.52 2.27 -2.55
CA VAL A 83 -9.32 0.82 -2.59
C VAL A 83 -10.23 0.14 -1.56
N PRO A 84 -10.73 -1.06 -1.85
CA PRO A 84 -11.54 -1.82 -0.90
C PRO A 84 -10.69 -2.29 0.28
N VAL A 85 -11.29 -2.49 1.46
CA VAL A 85 -10.58 -2.96 2.67
C VAL A 85 -9.96 -4.34 2.43
N GLU A 86 -10.63 -5.16 1.64
CA GLU A 86 -10.17 -6.48 1.20
C GLU A 86 -8.85 -6.42 0.41
N TYR A 87 -8.49 -5.26 -0.16
CA TYR A 87 -7.20 -5.09 -0.86
C TYR A 87 -6.01 -4.99 0.10
N ILE A 88 -6.25 -4.53 1.34
CA ILE A 88 -5.22 -4.43 2.37
C ILE A 88 -5.06 -5.75 3.12
N ALA A 89 -6.09 -6.59 3.16
CA ALA A 89 -5.98 -7.94 3.70
C ALA A 89 -4.86 -8.71 2.97
N GLY A 90 -3.90 -9.24 3.73
CA GLY A 90 -2.70 -9.92 3.21
C GLY A 90 -1.51 -9.00 2.88
N LYS A 91 -1.65 -7.68 3.02
CA LYS A 91 -0.50 -6.77 2.99
C LYS A 91 0.25 -6.81 4.32
N VAL A 92 1.54 -6.47 4.28
CA VAL A 92 2.41 -6.50 5.46
C VAL A 92 2.67 -5.08 5.95
N VAL A 93 2.53 -4.86 7.26
CA VAL A 93 2.76 -3.57 7.90
C VAL A 93 4.25 -3.25 7.93
N SER A 94 4.61 -2.01 7.55
CA SER A 94 6.02 -1.58 7.46
C SER A 94 6.63 -1.08 8.77
N LYS A 95 5.81 -0.68 9.76
CA LYS A 95 6.23 -0.11 11.04
C LYS A 95 5.27 -0.46 12.16
N ASP A 96 5.68 -0.25 13.41
CA ASP A 96 4.81 -0.42 14.56
C ASP A 96 3.75 0.68 14.58
N TYR A 97 2.49 0.30 14.82
CA TYR A 97 1.40 1.24 15.09
C TYR A 97 0.86 1.00 16.49
N VAL A 98 0.77 2.07 17.27
CA VAL A 98 0.26 2.09 18.64
C VAL A 98 -1.01 2.93 18.70
N ASP A 99 -1.94 2.56 19.57
CA ASP A 99 -3.08 3.38 19.89
C ASP A 99 -2.61 4.52 20.81
N GLU A 100 -2.69 5.76 20.34
CA GLU A 100 -2.25 6.94 21.10
C GLU A 100 -3.10 7.19 22.37
N SER A 101 -4.30 6.60 22.46
CA SER A 101 -5.21 6.76 23.59
C SER A 101 -4.89 5.79 24.73
N THR A 102 -4.57 4.53 24.39
CA THR A 102 -4.31 3.46 25.37
C THR A 102 -2.83 3.16 25.57
N GLY A 103 -1.98 3.50 24.60
CA GLY A 103 -0.58 3.12 24.53
C GLY A 103 -0.36 1.66 24.13
N GLU A 104 -1.41 0.94 23.76
CA GLU A 104 -1.32 -0.47 23.34
C GLU A 104 -0.84 -0.59 21.89
N LEU A 105 -0.05 -1.63 21.61
CA LEU A 105 0.39 -1.94 20.25
C LEU A 105 -0.77 -2.51 19.44
N ILE A 106 -1.15 -1.84 18.36
CA ILE A 106 -2.21 -2.28 17.44
C ILE A 106 -1.64 -3.34 16.50
N CYS A 107 -0.51 -3.03 15.85
CA CYS A 107 0.18 -3.97 14.98
C CYS A 107 1.69 -3.72 14.97
N ALA A 108 2.45 -4.81 14.87
CA ALA A 108 3.90 -4.78 14.81
C ALA A 108 4.39 -4.69 13.35
N ALA A 109 5.57 -4.13 13.15
CA ALA A 109 6.28 -4.16 11.89
C ALA A 109 6.49 -5.60 11.41
N ASN A 110 6.33 -5.82 10.11
CA ASN A 110 6.37 -7.13 9.46
C ASN A 110 5.18 -8.07 9.81
N MET A 111 4.11 -7.56 10.42
CA MET A 111 2.87 -8.31 10.65
C MET A 111 1.97 -8.26 9.40
N GLU A 112 1.28 -9.36 9.11
CA GLU A 112 0.26 -9.42 8.05
C GLU A 112 -1.05 -8.78 8.53
N LEU A 113 -1.67 -7.97 7.68
CA LEU A 113 -2.97 -7.35 7.93
C LEU A 113 -4.10 -8.33 7.62
N SER A 114 -5.10 -8.37 8.50
CA SER A 114 -6.30 -9.19 8.36
C SER A 114 -7.55 -8.34 8.60
N LEU A 115 -8.71 -8.89 8.20
CA LEU A 115 -10.04 -8.28 8.35
C LEU A 115 -10.59 -8.49 9.77
#